data_AF-A0A1I0PC25-F1
#
_entry.id   AF-A0A1I0PC25-F1
#
_cell.length_a   1.000
_cell.length_b   1.000
_cell.length_c   1.000
_cell.angle_alpha   90.00
_cell.angle_beta   90.00
_cell.angle_gamma   90.00
#
_symmetry.space_group_name_H-M   'P 1'
#
loop_
_entity.id
_entity.type
_entity.pdbx_description
1 polymer ?
#
loop_
_entity_poly.entity_id
_entity_poly.type
_entity_poly.pdbx_seq_one_letter_code
_entity_poly.pdbx_strand_id
1 'polypeptide(L)'
;MDSVYEDIVKRDSGTIGKVFPVLSIVGLVIFGLIANVLPILMGVNIIFFTGMLTLAAGCVIWVLNRKFKTEFEISLVNDQLTATRIIAMSKREELMYFTIRDCEFIGPVTSDRYKDDKEHCEYAVNCTETREPQMIDGNWYMLINNGGSRYMLIFRFNEDIYPLLRRYNPRATVPMPELIRGRKKNEDNA
;
A
#
# COMPACT_ATOMS: atom_id res chain seq x y z
N MET A 1 -1.08 -14.99 26.23
CA MET A 1 -0.14 -14.13 25.50
C MET A 1 -0.91 -13.45 24.41
N ASP A 2 -0.92 -12.12 24.44
CA ASP A 2 -1.45 -11.29 23.36
C ASP A 2 -0.55 -11.50 22.15
N SER A 3 -1.14 -11.86 21.01
CA SER A 3 -0.39 -11.98 19.77
C SER A 3 -0.52 -10.69 18.98
N VAL A 4 0.61 -10.03 18.77
CA VAL A 4 0.72 -8.82 17.95
C VAL A 4 1.65 -9.14 16.79
N TYR A 5 1.23 -8.78 15.59
CA TYR A 5 2.04 -8.84 14.38
C TYR A 5 1.87 -7.55 13.60
N GLU A 6 2.98 -6.95 13.17
CA GLU A 6 2.98 -5.73 12.37
C GLU A 6 3.96 -5.86 11.21
N ASP A 7 3.54 -5.46 10.01
CA ASP A 7 4.41 -5.37 8.84
C ASP A 7 4.11 -4.10 8.05
N ILE A 8 5.18 -3.49 7.53
CA ILE A 8 5.13 -2.25 6.76
C ILE A 8 5.74 -2.50 5.38
N VAL A 9 4.93 -2.27 4.36
CA VAL A 9 5.26 -2.46 2.96
C VAL A 9 5.27 -1.12 2.25
N LYS A 10 6.42 -0.76 1.67
CA LYS A 10 6.53 0.47 0.87
C LYS A 10 6.04 0.22 -0.55
N ARG A 11 5.18 1.08 -1.07
CA ARG A 11 4.74 0.97 -2.46
C ARG A 11 5.83 1.47 -3.39
N ASP A 12 6.29 0.61 -4.29
CA ASP A 12 7.10 1.06 -5.40
C ASP A 12 6.23 1.94 -6.32
N SER A 13 6.62 3.20 -6.40
CA SER A 13 5.99 4.18 -7.26
C SER A 13 6.28 3.94 -8.75
N GLY A 14 7.12 2.94 -9.06
CA GLY A 14 7.53 2.54 -10.41
C GLY A 14 8.52 3.53 -11.03
N THR A 15 8.87 3.31 -12.30
CA THR A 15 9.77 4.21 -13.04
C THR A 15 9.20 5.62 -13.14
N ILE A 16 7.89 5.74 -13.39
CA ILE A 16 7.19 7.03 -13.46
C ILE A 16 7.26 7.76 -12.11
N GLY A 17 7.07 7.06 -11.00
CA GLY A 17 7.13 7.68 -9.67
C GLY A 17 8.53 8.13 -9.23
N LYS A 18 9.59 7.63 -9.90
CA LYS A 18 10.98 8.06 -9.69
C LYS A 18 11.38 9.19 -10.65
N VAL A 19 10.97 9.12 -11.91
CA VAL A 19 11.30 10.10 -12.96
C VAL A 19 10.46 11.37 -12.85
N PHE A 20 9.16 11.25 -12.56
CA PHE A 20 8.24 12.39 -12.51
C PHE A 20 8.63 13.44 -11.47
N PRO A 21 9.02 13.08 -10.22
CA PRO A 21 9.46 14.09 -9.24
C PRO A 21 10.70 14.86 -9.71
N VAL A 22 11.68 14.15 -10.30
CA VAL A 22 12.92 14.76 -10.80
C VAL A 22 12.60 15.69 -11.97
N LEU A 23 11.84 15.21 -12.96
CA LEU A 23 11.47 16.00 -14.13
C LEU A 23 10.62 17.21 -13.75
N SER A 24 9.71 17.06 -12.78
CA SER A 24 8.86 18.15 -12.30
C SER A 24 9.66 19.24 -11.61
N ILE A 25 10.70 18.89 -10.85
CA ILE A 25 11.62 19.86 -10.23
C ILE A 25 12.43 20.60 -11.31
N VAL A 26 13.00 19.87 -12.27
CA VAL A 26 13.74 20.48 -13.40
C VAL A 26 12.83 21.41 -14.22
N GLY A 27 11.62 20.96 -14.54
CA GLY A 27 10.62 21.75 -15.24
C GLY A 27 10.21 23.01 -14.49
N LEU A 28 10.08 22.94 -13.15
CA LEU A 28 9.79 24.11 -12.32
C LEU A 28 10.93 25.15 -12.36
N VAL A 29 12.18 24.70 -12.34
CA VAL A 29 13.34 25.60 -12.42
C VAL A 29 13.37 26.31 -13.78
N ILE A 30 13.20 25.57 -14.87
CA ILE A 30 13.15 26.13 -16.23
C ILE A 30 11.97 27.10 -16.37
N PHE A 31 10.79 26.69 -15.91
CA PHE A 31 9.60 27.54 -15.92
C PHE A 31 9.80 28.82 -15.11
N GLY A 32 10.37 28.71 -13.90
CA GLY A 32 10.69 29.87 -13.07
C GLY A 32 11.67 30.82 -13.75
N LEU A 33 12.70 30.31 -14.42
CA LEU A 33 13.65 31.14 -15.17
C LEU A 33 12.95 31.86 -16.33
N ILE A 34 12.20 31.15 -17.17
CA ILE A 34 11.51 31.75 -18.32
C ILE A 34 10.47 32.77 -17.86
N ALA A 35 9.61 32.39 -16.89
CA ALA A 35 8.52 33.23 -16.42
C ALA A 35 9.01 34.52 -15.76
N ASN A 36 10.15 34.51 -15.09
CA ASN A 36 10.69 35.69 -14.41
C ASN A 36 11.67 36.51 -15.28
N VAL A 37 12.46 35.88 -16.15
CA VAL A 37 13.49 36.58 -16.95
C VAL A 37 12.91 37.16 -18.26
N LEU A 38 11.97 36.47 -18.91
CA LEU A 38 11.42 36.90 -20.20
C LEU A 38 10.70 38.26 -20.14
N PRO A 39 9.85 38.55 -19.13
CA PRO A 39 9.18 39.85 -19.03
C PRO A 39 10.16 41.00 -18.79
N ILE A 40 11.23 40.76 -18.02
CA ILE A 40 12.29 41.74 -17.79
C ILE A 40 12.98 42.09 -19.11
N LEU A 41 13.29 41.08 -19.94
CA LEU A 41 13.90 41.28 -21.25
C LEU A 41 12.99 42.06 -22.21
N MET A 42 11.67 41.91 -22.09
CA MET A 42 10.67 42.65 -22.85
C MET A 42 10.39 44.06 -22.30
N GLY A 43 11.10 44.50 -21.24
CA GLY A 43 10.93 45.82 -20.63
C GLY A 43 9.69 45.94 -19.74
N VAL A 44 9.05 44.82 -19.39
CA VAL A 44 7.79 44.77 -18.65
C VAL A 44 8.06 44.28 -17.23
N ASN A 45 7.96 45.17 -16.24
CA ASN A 45 8.24 44.82 -14.84
C ASN A 45 7.00 44.25 -14.12
N ILE A 46 6.79 42.95 -14.27
CA ILE A 46 5.69 42.20 -13.65
C ILE A 46 6.24 41.16 -12.65
N ILE A 47 7.44 41.39 -12.10
CA ILE A 47 8.18 40.38 -11.33
C ILE A 47 7.44 39.84 -10.10
N PHE A 48 6.57 40.67 -9.50
CA PHE A 48 5.76 40.27 -8.36
C PHE A 48 4.75 39.17 -8.73
N PHE A 49 4.06 39.31 -9.86
CA PHE A 49 3.07 38.31 -10.31
C PHE A 49 3.74 37.04 -10.83
N THR A 50 4.87 37.16 -11.54
CA THR A 50 5.62 35.99 -12.05
C THR A 50 6.28 35.21 -10.92
N GLY A 51 6.77 35.91 -9.89
CA GLY A 51 7.28 35.31 -8.66
C GLY A 51 6.19 34.56 -7.91
N MET A 52 5.02 35.17 -7.73
CA MET A 52 3.87 34.52 -7.09
C MET A 52 3.40 33.27 -7.86
N LEU A 53 3.37 33.34 -9.20
CA LEU A 53 3.03 32.20 -10.05
C LEU A 53 4.04 31.05 -9.90
N THR A 54 5.33 31.37 -9.84
CA THR A 54 6.40 30.37 -9.67
C THR A 54 6.29 29.69 -8.30
N LEU A 55 6.02 30.45 -7.23
CA LEU A 55 5.79 29.91 -5.89
C LEU A 55 4.55 29.01 -5.85
N ALA A 56 3.45 29.44 -6.47
CA ALA A 56 2.23 28.65 -6.55
C ALA A 56 2.48 27.32 -7.28
N ALA A 57 3.18 27.34 -8.41
CA ALA A 57 3.57 26.14 -9.15
C ALA A 57 4.46 25.21 -8.29
N GLY A 58 5.40 25.78 -7.53
CA GLY A 58 6.24 25.02 -6.60
C GLY A 58 5.44 24.31 -5.50
N CYS A 59 4.47 25.01 -4.90
CA CYS A 59 3.56 24.40 -3.92
C CYS A 59 2.78 23.22 -4.51
N VAL A 60 2.24 23.37 -5.72
CA VAL A 60 1.50 22.29 -6.40
C VAL A 60 2.39 21.07 -6.64
N ILE A 61 3.59 21.26 -7.19
CA ILE A 61 4.54 20.17 -7.46
C ILE A 61 4.96 19.48 -6.16
N TRP A 62 5.17 20.24 -5.08
CA TRP A 62 5.50 19.67 -3.78
C TRP A 62 4.39 18.78 -3.21
N VAL A 63 3.12 19.21 -3.31
CA VAL A 63 1.97 18.39 -2.89
C VAL A 63 1.85 17.13 -3.75
N LEU A 64 2.04 17.24 -5.07
CA LEU A 64 1.98 16.09 -5.98
C LEU A 64 3.08 15.07 -5.67
N ASN A 65 4.31 15.53 -5.46
CA ASN A 65 5.46 14.65 -5.17
C ASN A 65 5.28 13.86 -3.86
N ARG A 66 4.58 14.42 -2.87
CA ARG A 66 4.28 13.71 -1.61
C ARG A 66 3.41 12.47 -1.81
N LYS A 67 2.51 12.47 -2.80
CA LYS A 67 1.61 11.33 -3.06
C LYS A 67 2.35 10.07 -3.52
N PHE A 68 3.56 10.19 -4.06
CA PHE A 68 4.35 9.03 -4.47
C PHE A 68 5.00 8.27 -3.32
N LYS A 69 5.08 8.88 -2.12
CA LYS A 69 5.60 8.24 -0.92
C LYS A 69 4.44 7.59 -0.16
N THR A 70 3.95 6.46 -0.63
CA THR A 70 2.88 5.71 0.05
C THR A 70 3.43 4.41 0.62
N GLU A 71 3.17 4.19 1.89
CA GLU A 71 3.53 2.98 2.63
C GLU A 71 2.23 2.36 3.19
N PHE A 72 2.20 1.05 3.36
CA PHE A 72 1.06 0.29 3.85
C PHE A 72 1.50 -0.47 5.07
N GLU A 73 0.72 -0.38 6.13
CA GLU A 73 0.96 -1.03 7.40
C GLU A 73 -0.19 -2.01 7.65
N ILE A 74 0.16 -3.25 7.97
CA ILE A 74 -0.79 -4.28 8.41
C ILE A 74 -0.46 -4.60 9.85
N SER A 75 -1.41 -4.32 10.73
CA SER A 75 -1.31 -4.65 12.15
C SER A 75 -2.38 -5.69 12.48
N LEU A 76 -1.98 -6.75 13.15
CA LEU A 76 -2.83 -7.81 13.66
C LEU A 76 -2.64 -7.86 15.17
N VAL A 77 -3.68 -7.47 15.90
CA VAL A 77 -3.73 -7.52 17.36
C VAL A 77 -4.82 -8.50 17.76
N ASN A 78 -4.42 -9.62 18.37
CA ASN A 78 -5.30 -10.74 18.64
C ASN A 78 -5.95 -11.24 17.34
N ASP A 79 -7.28 -11.13 17.21
CA ASP A 79 -8.03 -11.51 16.01
C ASP A 79 -8.41 -10.33 15.12
N GLN A 80 -8.03 -9.11 15.47
CA GLN A 80 -8.39 -7.89 14.75
C GLN A 80 -7.25 -7.48 13.82
N LEU A 81 -7.56 -7.36 12.53
CA LEU A 81 -6.61 -6.91 11.52
C LEU A 81 -6.99 -5.50 11.05
N THR A 82 -5.99 -4.62 11.06
CA THR A 82 -6.09 -3.25 10.58
C THR A 82 -5.09 -3.04 9.44
N ALA A 83 -5.60 -2.59 8.29
CA ALA A 83 -4.79 -2.16 7.15
C ALA A 83 -4.77 -0.62 7.08
N THR A 84 -3.58 -0.02 7.23
CA THR A 84 -3.38 1.43 7.26
C THR A 84 -2.52 1.89 6.09
N ARG A 85 -2.90 2.99 5.44
CA ARG A 85 -2.09 3.71 4.46
C ARG A 85 -1.38 4.88 5.11
N ILE A 86 -0.06 4.93 4.96
CA ILE A 86 0.79 6.03 5.42
C ILE A 86 1.26 6.82 4.19
N ILE A 87 0.87 8.09 4.07
CA ILE A 87 1.27 8.98 2.99
C ILE A 87 2.32 9.97 3.51
N ALA A 88 3.45 10.02 2.83
CA ALA A 88 4.57 10.91 3.11
C ALA A 88 5.00 10.91 4.59
N MET A 89 5.03 9.73 5.21
CA MET A 89 5.49 9.52 6.60
C MET A 89 4.73 10.37 7.65
N SER A 90 3.54 10.89 7.33
CA SER A 90 2.84 11.84 8.20
C SER A 90 1.34 11.55 8.28
N LYS A 91 0.67 11.42 7.13
CA LYS A 91 -0.77 11.18 7.11
C LYS A 91 -1.03 9.67 7.17
N ARG A 92 -1.69 9.21 8.24
CA ARG A 92 -2.18 7.84 8.38
C ARG A 92 -3.68 7.80 8.06
N GLU A 93 -4.08 6.92 7.17
CA GLU A 93 -5.47 6.68 6.77
C GLU A 93 -5.78 5.19 6.94
N GLU A 94 -6.75 4.86 7.80
CA GLU A 94 -7.23 3.49 7.94
C GLU A 94 -8.01 3.09 6.68
N LEU A 95 -7.61 1.99 6.04
CA LEU A 95 -8.23 1.49 4.82
C LEU A 95 -9.33 0.49 5.13
N MET A 96 -9.02 -0.47 6.00
CA MET A 96 -9.93 -1.53 6.41
C MET A 96 -9.59 -2.00 7.82
N TYR A 97 -10.63 -2.40 8.53
CA TYR A 97 -10.57 -2.99 9.85
C TYR A 97 -11.60 -4.11 9.93
N PHE A 98 -11.16 -5.31 10.32
CA PHE A 98 -12.04 -6.48 10.42
C PHE A 98 -11.46 -7.55 11.34
N THR A 99 -12.30 -8.51 11.72
CA THR A 99 -11.88 -9.69 12.49
C THR A 99 -11.50 -10.82 11.53
N ILE A 100 -10.37 -11.48 11.76
CA ILE A 100 -9.92 -12.64 10.95
C ILE A 100 -10.95 -13.78 10.94
N ARG A 101 -11.75 -13.89 12.01
CA ARG A 101 -12.82 -14.89 12.14
C ARG A 101 -13.91 -14.75 11.09
N ASP A 102 -14.14 -13.53 10.61
CA ASP A 102 -15.20 -13.19 9.66
C ASP A 102 -14.71 -13.32 8.20
N CYS A 103 -13.45 -13.70 7.99
CA CYS A 103 -12.92 -13.99 6.66
C CYS A 103 -13.52 -15.28 6.11
N GLU A 104 -14.01 -15.23 4.87
CA GLU A 104 -14.46 -16.38 4.10
C GLU A 104 -13.30 -17.20 3.55
N PHE A 105 -12.21 -16.53 3.16
CA PHE A 105 -11.05 -17.15 2.55
C PHE A 105 -9.78 -16.36 2.84
N ILE A 106 -8.68 -17.06 3.12
CA ILE A 106 -7.35 -16.49 3.29
C ILE A 106 -6.34 -17.39 2.57
N GLY A 107 -5.71 -16.88 1.51
CA GLY A 107 -4.82 -17.67 0.69
C GLY A 107 -4.06 -16.86 -0.37
N PRO A 108 -3.21 -17.53 -1.17
CA PRO A 108 -2.39 -16.87 -2.18
C PRO A 108 -3.23 -16.34 -3.35
N VAL A 109 -2.80 -15.22 -3.94
CA VAL A 109 -3.45 -14.65 -5.15
C VAL A 109 -3.28 -15.53 -6.39
N THR A 110 -2.38 -16.52 -6.35
CA THR A 110 -2.18 -17.52 -7.40
C THR A 110 -3.25 -18.60 -7.41
N SER A 111 -4.12 -18.66 -6.39
CA SER A 111 -5.23 -19.61 -6.35
C SER A 111 -6.25 -19.36 -7.46
N ASP A 112 -6.83 -20.43 -8.00
CA ASP A 112 -7.85 -20.36 -9.06
C ASP A 112 -9.07 -19.51 -8.65
N ARG A 113 -9.34 -19.46 -7.34
CA ARG A 113 -10.45 -18.72 -6.74
C ARG A 113 -10.26 -17.20 -6.78
N TYR A 114 -9.01 -16.71 -6.82
CA TYR A 114 -8.73 -15.29 -6.69
C TYR A 114 -9.41 -14.44 -7.78
N LYS A 115 -9.46 -14.92 -9.03
CA LYS A 115 -10.12 -14.19 -10.12
C LYS A 115 -11.62 -14.05 -9.87
N ASP A 116 -12.27 -15.15 -9.50
CA ASP A 116 -13.70 -15.20 -9.21
C ASP A 116 -14.06 -14.35 -7.98
N ASP A 117 -13.30 -14.49 -6.89
CA ASP A 117 -13.50 -13.70 -5.67
C ASP A 117 -13.30 -12.20 -5.93
N LYS A 118 -12.37 -11.83 -6.82
CA LYS A 118 -12.10 -10.44 -7.17
C LYS A 118 -13.20 -9.83 -8.04
N GLU A 119 -13.78 -10.60 -8.96
CA GLU A 119 -14.90 -10.15 -9.78
C GLU A 119 -16.19 -9.97 -8.96
N HIS A 120 -16.37 -10.78 -7.92
CA HIS A 120 -17.56 -10.75 -7.04
C HIS A 120 -17.36 -9.93 -5.74
N CYS A 121 -16.30 -9.13 -5.64
CA CYS A 121 -16.10 -8.22 -4.51
C CYS A 121 -16.52 -6.79 -4.88
N GLU A 122 -17.12 -6.07 -3.93
CA GLU A 122 -17.50 -4.66 -4.14
C GLU A 122 -16.27 -3.76 -4.14
N TYR A 123 -15.29 -4.10 -3.30
CA TYR A 123 -14.09 -3.30 -3.12
C TYR A 123 -12.88 -4.17 -2.76
N ALA A 124 -11.76 -3.89 -3.44
CA ALA A 124 -10.48 -4.54 -3.19
C ALA A 124 -9.41 -3.51 -2.82
N VAL A 125 -8.75 -3.71 -1.69
CA VAL A 125 -7.61 -2.93 -1.23
C VAL A 125 -6.34 -3.69 -1.49
N ASN A 126 -5.46 -3.10 -2.31
CA ASN A 126 -4.12 -3.62 -2.50
C ASN A 126 -3.13 -2.93 -1.54
N CYS A 127 -2.56 -3.69 -0.61
CA CYS A 127 -1.51 -3.32 0.35
C CYS A 127 -0.13 -3.91 -0.01
N THR A 128 0.09 -4.32 -1.27
CA THR A 128 1.39 -4.84 -1.74
C THR A 128 2.33 -3.73 -2.20
N GLU A 129 3.57 -4.12 -2.51
CA GLU A 129 4.62 -3.24 -3.05
C GLU A 129 4.23 -2.66 -4.41
N THR A 130 3.42 -3.36 -5.19
CA THR A 130 3.04 -2.94 -6.55
C THR A 130 1.63 -2.35 -6.59
N ARG A 131 1.39 -1.45 -7.55
CA ARG A 131 0.05 -0.88 -7.77
C ARG A 131 -0.97 -1.95 -8.15
N GLU A 132 -0.56 -2.85 -9.03
CA GLU A 132 -1.35 -4.01 -9.41
C GLU A 132 -0.82 -5.25 -8.69
N PRO A 133 -1.69 -6.11 -8.14
CA PRO A 133 -1.24 -7.33 -7.48
C PRO A 133 -0.53 -8.24 -8.48
N GLN A 134 0.72 -8.59 -8.19
CA GLN A 134 1.43 -9.60 -8.97
C GLN A 134 0.93 -10.99 -8.58
N MET A 135 0.68 -11.84 -9.58
CA MET A 135 0.28 -13.24 -9.40
C MET A 135 1.46 -14.10 -8.97
N ILE A 136 1.96 -13.86 -7.75
CA ILE A 136 3.08 -14.56 -7.13
C ILE A 136 2.67 -15.09 -5.77
N ASP A 137 3.27 -16.21 -5.34
CA ASP A 137 2.90 -16.87 -4.07
C ASP A 137 3.21 -16.03 -2.82
N GLY A 138 4.08 -15.01 -2.96
CA GLY A 138 4.38 -14.04 -1.91
C GLY A 138 3.26 -13.01 -1.66
N ASN A 139 2.21 -12.98 -2.49
CA ASN A 139 1.04 -12.13 -2.29
C ASN A 139 -0.16 -12.98 -1.89
N TRP A 140 -0.79 -12.63 -0.79
CA TRP A 140 -1.99 -13.28 -0.29
C TRP A 140 -3.16 -12.32 -0.27
N TYR A 141 -4.37 -12.87 -0.22
CA TYR A 141 -5.57 -12.09 -0.04
C TYR A 141 -6.45 -12.67 1.05
N MET A 142 -7.22 -11.79 1.68
CA MET A 142 -8.31 -12.13 2.58
C MET A 142 -9.61 -11.66 1.94
N LEU A 143 -10.58 -12.57 1.82
CA LEU A 143 -11.95 -12.25 1.43
C LEU A 143 -12.80 -12.14 2.69
N ILE A 144 -13.43 -10.99 2.87
CA ILE A 144 -14.30 -10.68 4.00
C ILE A 144 -15.72 -10.54 3.50
N ASN A 145 -16.68 -11.13 4.20
CA ASN A 145 -18.09 -10.90 3.95
C ASN A 145 -18.72 -10.29 5.19
N ASN A 146 -19.23 -9.08 5.04
CA ASN A 146 -19.94 -8.39 6.10
C ASN A 146 -21.35 -8.03 5.61
N GLY A 147 -22.35 -8.72 6.13
CA GLY A 147 -23.76 -8.41 5.86
C GLY A 147 -24.19 -8.55 4.39
N GLY A 148 -23.48 -9.34 3.59
CA GLY A 148 -23.76 -9.53 2.16
C GLY A 148 -22.82 -8.75 1.22
N SER A 149 -22.06 -7.79 1.75
CA SER A 149 -21.04 -7.07 0.99
C SER A 149 -19.68 -7.76 1.15
N ARG A 150 -19.03 -8.02 0.00
CA ARG A 150 -17.72 -8.70 -0.07
C ARG A 150 -16.59 -7.70 -0.27
N TYR A 151 -15.62 -7.73 0.63
CA TYR A 151 -14.42 -6.91 0.59
C TYR A 151 -13.18 -7.79 0.46
N MET A 152 -12.16 -7.30 -0.24
CA MET A 152 -10.91 -8.01 -0.43
C MET A 152 -9.72 -7.20 0.05
N LEU A 153 -8.89 -7.79 0.91
CA LEU A 153 -7.58 -7.25 1.29
C LEU A 153 -6.48 -8.07 0.61
N ILE A 154 -5.63 -7.44 -0.19
CA ILE A 154 -4.46 -8.08 -0.79
C ILE A 154 -3.21 -7.55 -0.09
N PHE A 155 -2.35 -8.45 0.36
CA PHE A 155 -1.16 -8.12 1.16
C PHE A 155 0.03 -9.01 0.83
N ARG A 156 1.22 -8.56 1.21
CA ARG A 156 2.43 -9.38 1.12
C ARG A 156 2.42 -10.40 2.27
N PHE A 157 2.49 -11.67 1.95
CA PHE A 157 2.54 -12.73 2.94
C PHE A 157 3.91 -12.80 3.62
N ASN A 158 3.88 -12.98 4.93
CA ASN A 158 5.05 -13.29 5.74
C ASN A 158 4.74 -14.57 6.53
N GLU A 159 5.70 -15.48 6.62
CA GLU A 159 5.56 -16.74 7.34
C GLU A 159 5.17 -16.52 8.82
N ASP A 160 5.59 -15.40 9.42
CA ASP A 160 5.31 -15.05 10.82
C ASP A 160 3.83 -14.79 11.10
N ILE A 161 3.04 -14.32 10.11
CA ILE A 161 1.60 -14.08 10.30
C ILE A 161 0.81 -15.39 10.25
N TYR A 162 1.33 -16.41 9.57
CA TYR A 162 0.61 -17.65 9.27
C TYR A 162 0.06 -18.37 10.51
N PRO A 163 0.83 -18.56 11.60
CA PRO A 163 0.32 -19.19 12.82
C PRO A 163 -0.85 -18.42 13.43
N LEU A 164 -0.86 -17.08 13.31
CA LEU A 164 -1.94 -16.23 13.82
C LEU A 164 -3.19 -16.39 12.97
N LEU A 165 -3.07 -16.36 11.65
CA LEU A 165 -4.19 -16.61 10.73
C LEU A 165 -4.84 -17.97 11.01
N ARG A 166 -4.01 -19.01 11.14
CA ARG A 166 -4.46 -20.38 11.45
C ARG A 166 -5.05 -20.51 12.85
N ARG A 167 -4.55 -19.78 13.84
CA ARG A 167 -5.08 -19.79 15.22
C ARG A 167 -6.49 -19.21 15.28
N TYR A 168 -6.73 -18.11 14.58
CA TYR A 168 -8.00 -17.39 14.66
C TYR A 168 -9.04 -17.85 13.64
N ASN A 169 -8.63 -18.28 12.45
CA ASN A 169 -9.53 -18.82 11.43
C ASN A 169 -8.88 -19.97 10.61
N PRO A 170 -8.78 -21.17 11.20
CA PRO A 170 -8.17 -22.31 10.52
C PRO A 170 -8.99 -22.83 9.33
N ARG A 171 -10.28 -22.50 9.24
CA ARG A 171 -11.18 -22.98 8.18
C ARG A 171 -11.02 -22.17 6.90
N ALA A 172 -10.92 -20.86 7.02
CA ALA A 172 -10.70 -19.98 5.87
C ALA A 172 -9.25 -19.96 5.38
N THR A 173 -8.29 -20.28 6.25
CA THR A 173 -6.86 -20.21 5.92
C THR A 173 -6.38 -21.45 5.17
N VAL A 174 -5.81 -21.26 3.97
CA VAL A 174 -5.22 -22.33 3.17
C VAL A 174 -4.10 -23.05 3.95
N PRO A 175 -4.05 -24.40 3.96
CA PRO A 175 -2.98 -25.15 4.61
C PRO A 175 -1.66 -24.98 3.87
N MET A 176 -0.59 -24.64 4.61
CA MET A 176 0.80 -24.69 4.15
C MET A 176 1.53 -25.76 4.96
N PRO A 177 1.64 -27.00 4.43
CA PRO A 177 2.25 -28.12 5.14
C PRO A 177 3.70 -27.86 5.57
N GLU A 178 4.43 -27.04 4.82
CA GLU A 178 5.83 -26.70 5.05
C GLU A 178 6.02 -25.87 6.33
N LEU A 179 5.20 -24.83 6.52
CA LEU A 179 5.23 -23.97 7.70
C LEU A 179 4.62 -24.65 8.95
N ILE A 180 3.72 -25.61 8.75
CA ILE A 180 3.18 -26.44 9.83
C ILE A 180 4.24 -27.40 10.39
N ARG A 181 5.15 -27.90 9.54
CA ARG A 181 6.22 -28.85 9.93
C ARG A 181 7.50 -28.16 10.39
N GLY A 182 7.84 -27.00 9.84
CA GLY A 182 9.10 -26.28 10.12
C GLY A 182 9.29 -25.88 11.59
N ARG A 183 8.22 -25.54 12.32
CA ARG A 183 8.31 -25.10 13.73
C ARG A 183 8.61 -26.25 14.70
N LYS A 184 8.06 -27.45 14.47
CA LYS A 184 8.34 -28.63 15.31
C LYS A 184 9.82 -28.99 15.32
N LYS A 185 10.51 -28.84 14.20
CA LYS A 185 11.94 -29.18 14.09
C LYS A 185 12.86 -28.25 14.89
N ASN A 186 12.42 -27.02 15.18
CA ASN A 186 13.20 -26.07 15.97
C ASN A 186 12.88 -26.15 17.48
N GLU A 187 11.68 -26.64 17.84
CA GLU A 187 11.32 -26.92 19.24
C GLU A 187 11.90 -28.25 19.75
N ASP A 188 12.11 -29.23 18.87
CA ASP A 188 12.75 -30.53 19.23
C ASP A 188 14.29 -30.44 19.36
N ASN A 189 14.90 -29.28 19.06
CA ASN A 189 16.36 -29.05 19.12
C ASN A 189 16.77 -27.93 20.11
N ALA A 190 15.86 -27.51 21.01
CA ALA A 190 16.11 -26.58 22.11
C ALA A 190 15.86 -27.25 23.45
#